data_AF-A0A9X8VM06-F1
#
_entry.id   AF-A0A9X8VM06-F1
#
_cell.length_a   1.000
_cell.length_b   1.000
_cell.length_c   1.000
_cell.angle_alpha   90.00
_cell.angle_beta   90.00
_cell.angle_gamma   90.00
#
_symmetry.space_group_name_H-M   'P 1'
#
loop_
_entity.id
_entity.type
_entity.pdbx_description
1 polymer ?
#
loop_
_entity_poly.entity_id
_entity_poly.type
_entity_poly.pdbx_seq_one_letter_code
_entity_poly.pdbx_strand_id
1 'polypeptide(L)' 'MKFVDEAAILVVAGDGGNGCVSFRREKYIPNGGPDGGDGGDGGDVYLLADENLNTLIDYRFEKSFRA' A
#
# COMPACT_ATOMS: atom_id res chain seq x y z
N MET A 1 -0.98 26.83 -31.50
CA MET A 1 -0.69 27.03 -30.06
C MET A 1 -1.14 25.77 -29.33
N LYS A 2 -0.28 25.15 -28.52
CA LYS A 2 -0.65 23.97 -27.71
C LYS A 2 -0.73 24.41 -26.25
N PHE A 3 -1.81 24.04 -25.57
CA PHE A 3 -1.96 24.21 -24.13
C PHE A 3 -1.75 22.84 -23.49
N VAL A 4 -0.92 22.79 -22.46
CA VAL A 4 -0.58 21.57 -21.72
C VAL A 4 -0.87 21.85 -20.25
N ASP A 5 -1.54 20.90 -19.59
CA ASP A 5 -1.74 20.90 -18.15
C ASP A 5 -0.81 19.85 -17.52
N GLU A 6 -0.18 20.22 -16.40
CA GLU A 6 0.80 19.42 -15.69
C GLU A 6 0.55 19.52 -14.18
N ALA A 7 0.70 18.40 -13.48
CA ALA A 7 0.64 18.34 -12.03
C ALA A 7 1.72 17.41 -11.49
N ALA A 8 2.34 17.78 -10.38
CA ALA A 8 3.27 16.94 -9.64
C ALA A 8 2.62 16.52 -8.32
N ILE A 9 2.60 15.21 -8.08
CA ILE A 9 2.02 14.60 -6.88
C ILE A 9 3.02 13.66 -6.21
N LEU A 10 2.87 13.50 -4.90
CA LEU A 10 3.56 12.49 -4.10
C LEU A 10 2.67 11.26 -4.00
N VAL A 11 3.25 10.10 -4.29
CA VAL A 11 2.60 8.80 -4.15
C VAL A 11 3.44 7.95 -3.23
N VAL A 12 2.81 7.35 -2.22
CA VAL A 12 3.46 6.46 -1.25
C VAL A 12 2.70 5.14 -1.24
N ALA A 13 3.38 4.03 -1.55
CA ALA A 13 2.84 2.70 -1.40
C ALA A 13 2.65 2.35 0.09
N GLY A 14 1.88 1.30 0.36
CA GLY A 14 1.68 0.80 1.70
C GLY A 14 2.92 0.06 2.21
N ASP A 15 3.16 0.14 3.51
CA ASP A 15 4.16 -0.69 4.17
C ASP A 15 3.65 -2.14 4.27
N GLY A 16 4.54 -3.10 4.07
CA GLY A 16 4.24 -4.50 4.35
C GLY A 16 4.05 -4.74 5.84
N GLY A 17 3.21 -5.73 6.17
CA GLY A 17 3.04 -6.21 7.54
C GLY A 17 4.32 -6.88 8.05
N ASN A 18 4.56 -6.79 9.34
CA ASN A 18 5.62 -7.58 9.97
C ASN A 18 5.14 -9.03 10.15
N GLY A 19 6.03 -9.99 9.90
CA GLY A 19 5.82 -11.38 10.32
C GLY A 19 5.82 -11.53 11.84
N CYS A 20 5.40 -12.70 12.31
CA CYS A 20 5.32 -13.00 13.73
C CYS A 20 6.36 -14.05 14.13
N VAL A 21 7.02 -13.84 15.29
CA VAL A 21 7.82 -14.89 15.94
C VAL A 21 6.95 -15.55 17.00
N SER A 22 6.54 -16.79 16.75
CA SER A 22 5.73 -17.59 17.67
C SER A 22 6.17 -19.05 17.68
N PHE A 23 5.88 -19.71 18.80
CA PHE A 23 6.05 -21.14 19.00
C PHE A 23 4.76 -21.75 19.54
N ARG A 24 4.38 -22.90 19.01
CA ARG A 24 3.19 -23.62 19.44
C ARG A 24 3.32 -24.09 20.89
N ARG A 25 2.34 -23.77 21.74
CA ARG A 25 2.32 -24.19 23.15
C ARG A 25 1.06 -24.99 23.46
N GLU A 26 1.24 -26.29 23.69
CA GLU A 26 0.15 -27.21 24.06
C GLU A 26 0.49 -27.94 25.36
N LYS A 27 -0.55 -28.23 26.16
CA LYS A 27 -0.41 -28.74 27.53
C LYS A 27 0.47 -29.99 27.68
N TYR A 28 0.57 -30.80 26.63
CA TYR A 28 1.34 -32.06 26.63
C TYR A 28 2.46 -32.09 25.58
N ILE A 29 2.80 -30.94 25.00
CA ILE A 29 3.89 -30.81 24.03
C ILE A 29 4.91 -29.81 24.60
N PRO A 30 6.01 -30.30 25.22
CA PRO A 30 6.95 -29.44 25.92
C PRO A 30 7.70 -28.46 25.00
N ASN A 31 7.95 -28.84 23.74
CA ASN A 31 8.60 -28.00 22.73
C ASN A 31 7.82 -28.06 21.42
N GLY A 32 6.73 -27.30 21.31
CA GLY A 32 6.07 -27.14 20.01
C GLY A 32 6.95 -26.35 19.04
N GLY A 33 6.85 -26.71 17.75
CA GLY A 33 7.63 -26.07 16.70
C GLY A 33 7.24 -24.59 16.48
N PRO A 34 8.03 -23.85 15.70
CA PRO A 34 7.68 -22.50 15.31
C PRO A 34 6.37 -22.49 14.52
N ASP A 35 5.47 -21.57 14.86
CA ASP A 35 4.15 -21.41 14.24
C ASP A 35 3.83 -19.94 13.92
N GLY A 36 4.88 -19.10 13.87
CA GLY A 36 4.79 -17.72 13.40
C GLY A 36 4.45 -17.65 11.92
N GLY A 37 3.52 -16.76 11.56
CA GLY A 37 3.14 -16.49 10.17
C GLY A 37 3.93 -15.33 9.56
N ASP A 38 3.87 -15.25 8.23
CA ASP A 38 4.45 -14.18 7.45
C ASP A 38 3.64 -12.87 7.59
N GLY A 39 4.31 -11.76 7.29
CA GLY A 39 3.66 -10.47 7.13
C GLY A 39 2.87 -10.39 5.83
N GLY A 40 1.85 -9.54 5.79
CA GLY A 40 1.13 -9.25 4.55
C GLY A 40 1.90 -8.28 3.64
N ASP A 41 1.57 -8.28 2.36
CA ASP A 41 2.12 -7.30 1.42
C ASP A 41 1.58 -5.89 1.70
N GLY A 42 2.38 -4.88 1.32
CA GLY A 42 1.96 -3.49 1.33
C GLY A 42 1.00 -3.17 0.18
N GLY A 43 0.19 -2.12 0.35
CA GLY A 43 -0.77 -1.68 -0.67
C GLY A 43 -0.10 -1.00 -1.87
N ASP A 44 -0.69 -1.16 -3.05
CA ASP A 44 -0.27 -0.47 -4.26
C ASP A 44 -1.07 0.82 -4.48
N VAL A 45 -0.45 1.81 -5.14
CA VAL A 45 -1.16 2.97 -5.71
C VAL A 45 -1.01 2.94 -7.22
N TYR A 46 -2.13 2.98 -7.92
CA TYR A 46 -2.18 2.99 -9.38
C TYR A 46 -2.94 4.22 -9.89
N LEU A 47 -2.54 4.70 -11.06
CA LEU A 47 -3.33 5.67 -11.83
C LEU A 47 -4.27 4.91 -12.75
N LEU A 48 -5.55 5.29 -12.74
CA LEU A 48 -6.55 4.78 -13.66
C LEU A 48 -7.03 5.94 -14.55
N ALA A 49 -6.94 5.76 -15.86
CA ALA A 49 -7.46 6.74 -16.80
C ALA A 49 -9.00 6.65 -16.85
N ASP A 50 -9.66 7.80 -16.82
CA ASP A 50 -11.11 7.95 -16.94
C ASP A 50 -11.43 8.96 -18.04
N GLU A 51 -12.26 8.57 -19.00
CA GLU A 51 -12.68 9.40 -20.14
C GLU A 51 -13.56 10.59 -19.72
N ASN A 52 -14.15 10.55 -18.53
CA ASN A 52 -15.01 11.61 -18.02
C ASN A 52 -14.23 12.74 -17.34
N LEU A 53 -12.93 12.54 -17.08
CA LEU A 53 -12.05 13.53 -16.45
C LEU A 53 -11.27 14.32 -17.50
N ASN A 54 -11.41 15.65 -17.46
CA ASN A 54 -10.89 16.53 -18.51
C ASN A 54 -9.62 17.29 -18.13
N THR A 55 -9.24 17.33 -16.84
CA THR A 55 -8.14 18.17 -16.33
C THR A 55 -7.42 17.51 -15.16
N LEU A 56 -6.21 17.98 -14.84
CA LEU A 56 -5.46 17.55 -13.66
C LEU A 56 -5.70 18.48 -12.44
N ILE A 57 -6.79 19.25 -12.44
CA ILE A 57 -7.02 20.30 -11.44
C ILE A 57 -7.09 19.74 -10.01
N ASP A 58 -7.67 18.55 -9.83
CA ASP A 58 -7.84 17.92 -8.52
C ASP A 58 -6.48 17.63 -7.87
N TYR A 59 -5.50 17.23 -8.69
CA TYR A 59 -4.12 16.99 -8.26
C TYR A 59 -3.37 18.27 -7.85
N ARG A 60 -3.95 19.46 -8.02
CA ARG A 60 -3.40 20.71 -7.48
C ARG A 60 -3.87 20.99 -6.05
N PHE A 61 -5.01 20.44 -5.64
CA PHE A 61 -5.55 20.58 -4.29
C PHE A 61 -5.09 19.44 -3.39
N GLU A 62 -5.23 18.20 -3.86
CA GLU A 62 -4.72 17.01 -3.18
C GLU A 62 -3.47 16.50 -3.90
N LYS A 63 -2.33 16.63 -3.22
CA LYS A 63 -1.01 16.32 -3.81
C LYS A 63 -0.34 15.08 -3.23
N SER A 64 -0.93 14.43 -2.23
CA SER A 64 -0.32 13.30 -1.54
C SER A 64 -1.31 12.16 -1.45
N PHE A 65 -0.98 11.05 -2.09
CA PHE A 65 -1.77 9.82 -2.10
C PHE A 65 -0.97 8.71 -1.40
N ARG A 66 -1.61 8.01 -0.47
CA ARG A 66 -1.01 6.91 0.28
C ARG A 66 -1.91 5.68 0.20
N ALA A 67 -1.33 4.50 -0.01
CA ALA A 67 -2.03 3.22 0.02
C ALA A 67 -2.40 2.80 1.45
#